data_AF-A0A8C9I0B7-F1
#
_entry.id   AF-A0A8C9I0B7-F1
#
_cell.length_a   1.000
_cell.length_b   1.000
_cell.length_c   1.000
_cell.angle_alpha   90.00
_cell.angle_beta   90.00
_cell.angle_gamma   90.00
#
_symmetry.space_group_name_H-M   'P 1'
#
loop_
_entity.id
_entity.type
_entity.pdbx_description
1 polymer ?
#
loop_
_entity_poly.entity_id
_entity_poly.type
_entity_poly.pdbx_seq_one_letter_code
_entity_poly.pdbx_strand_id
1 'polypeptide(L)'
;MPPPPAAALALPVLLLLLMVRTPLPTGARPSSGPDYLRRGWLRLLAEGEGCAPCRPEECAAPRGCLAGWVRDACGCCWECANLEGQLCDLDPSAHFYGHCGEQLECRLDTGGDLSRGEVPEPLCACRSQSPLCGSDGHTYAQICRLQEAARARPAANLTVAHPGPCESGPQIVSHPYDTWNVTGQDVIFGCEVFAYPMASIEWRKDGLDIQLPGDDPHISVQFRGGPQRFEVTGWLQIQAVRPSDEGTYCCLARNALGQVEAPASLTVLTPDQLNSTGIPQLRSLNLVPEEEAESQESDDYY
;
A
#
# COMPACT_ATOMS: atom_id res chain seq x y z
N MET A 1 38.98 -53.01 48.34
CA MET A 1 39.23 -54.40 47.87
C MET A 1 37.97 -54.92 47.19
N PRO A 2 38.10 -55.71 46.11
CA PRO A 2 37.01 -56.44 45.43
C PRO A 2 36.81 -57.85 46.06
N PRO A 3 36.04 -58.78 45.45
CA PRO A 3 34.59 -58.78 45.20
C PRO A 3 33.91 -59.74 46.24
N PRO A 4 33.38 -60.99 46.02
CA PRO A 4 32.89 -61.75 44.84
C PRO A 4 31.35 -61.99 44.81
N PRO A 5 30.76 -62.44 43.67
CA PRO A 5 29.34 -62.83 43.54
C PRO A 5 29.10 -64.35 43.43
N ALA A 6 27.93 -64.84 43.86
CA ALA A 6 27.27 -66.11 43.49
C ALA A 6 25.84 -66.12 44.09
N ALA A 7 24.82 -66.86 43.63
CA ALA A 7 24.76 -67.88 42.57
C ALA A 7 23.41 -67.81 41.83
N ALA A 8 23.35 -68.36 40.62
CA ALA A 8 22.10 -68.56 39.89
C ALA A 8 21.37 -69.84 40.34
N LEU A 9 20.04 -69.84 40.31
CA LEU A 9 19.23 -71.05 40.24
C LEU A 9 18.20 -70.91 39.11
N ALA A 10 18.19 -71.89 38.21
CA ALA A 10 17.26 -72.00 37.10
C ALA A 10 16.21 -73.10 37.38
N LEU A 11 15.32 -73.32 36.39
CA LEU A 11 14.31 -74.38 36.22
C LEU A 11 12.84 -73.91 36.44
N PRO A 12 11.86 -74.48 35.72
CA PRO A 12 11.91 -74.85 34.30
C PRO A 12 10.68 -74.39 33.50
N VAL A 13 10.73 -74.57 32.18
CA VAL A 13 9.62 -74.31 31.24
C VAL A 13 8.47 -75.31 31.45
N LEU A 14 7.22 -74.83 31.45
CA LEU A 14 6.06 -75.66 31.12
C LEU A 14 5.26 -75.02 29.98
N LEU A 15 5.19 -75.75 28.86
CA LEU A 15 4.53 -75.33 27.64
C LEU A 15 3.05 -75.76 27.68
N LEU A 16 2.10 -74.82 27.54
CA LEU A 16 0.68 -75.13 27.37
C LEU A 16 0.18 -74.59 26.02
N LEU A 17 0.13 -75.49 25.03
CA LEU A 17 -0.38 -75.21 23.69
C LEU A 17 -1.92 -75.23 23.70
N LEU A 18 -2.55 -74.05 23.61
CA LEU A 18 -3.96 -73.93 23.27
C LEU A 18 -4.13 -73.61 21.78
N MET A 19 -4.41 -74.66 21.00
CA MET A 19 -4.74 -74.58 19.58
C MET A 19 -6.16 -74.02 19.37
N VAL A 20 -6.31 -72.69 19.33
CA VAL A 20 -7.54 -72.07 18.82
C VAL A 20 -7.42 -71.96 17.29
N ARG A 21 -8.21 -72.76 16.58
CA ARG A 21 -8.40 -72.64 15.12
C ARG A 21 -9.49 -71.61 14.81
N THR A 22 -9.40 -71.06 13.59
CA THR A 22 -10.37 -70.23 12.82
C THR A 22 -10.10 -68.71 12.79
N PRO A 23 -10.45 -68.01 11.69
CA PRO A 23 -10.34 -68.42 10.29
C PRO A 23 -9.47 -67.44 9.46
N LEU A 24 -9.21 -67.82 8.20
CA LEU A 24 -8.40 -67.05 7.25
C LEU A 24 -9.08 -65.71 6.88
N PRO A 25 -8.39 -64.55 6.92
CA PRO A 25 -8.90 -63.34 6.30
C PRO A 25 -8.84 -63.49 4.77
N THR A 26 -10.00 -63.52 4.13
CA THR A 26 -10.11 -63.45 2.67
C THR A 26 -9.53 -62.12 2.18
N GLY A 27 -8.70 -62.19 1.14
CA GLY A 27 -7.86 -61.06 0.73
C GLY A 27 -8.66 -59.81 0.35
N ALA A 28 -8.29 -58.67 0.94
CA ALA A 28 -8.71 -57.37 0.46
C ALA A 28 -8.12 -57.13 -0.94
N ARG A 29 -8.97 -57.07 -1.97
CA ARG A 29 -8.59 -56.51 -3.28
C ARG A 29 -8.57 -54.97 -3.16
N PRO A 30 -7.56 -54.29 -3.73
CA PRO A 30 -7.57 -52.83 -3.80
C PRO A 30 -8.73 -52.35 -4.68
N SER A 31 -9.33 -51.22 -4.28
CA SER A 31 -10.48 -50.58 -4.92
C SER A 31 -10.17 -50.09 -6.34
N SER A 32 -11.01 -50.46 -7.31
CA SER A 32 -11.01 -49.89 -8.67
C SER A 32 -12.26 -49.04 -8.90
N GLY A 33 -12.18 -47.74 -8.59
CA GLY A 33 -13.27 -46.78 -8.83
C GLY A 33 -12.97 -45.41 -8.21
N PRO A 34 -13.10 -44.29 -8.96
CA PRO A 34 -12.81 -42.96 -8.44
C PRO A 34 -13.99 -42.38 -7.62
N ASP A 35 -14.14 -42.84 -6.38
CA ASP A 35 -15.17 -42.38 -5.42
C ASP A 35 -15.04 -40.90 -4.99
N TYR A 36 -14.06 -40.16 -5.54
CA TYR A 36 -13.76 -38.77 -5.20
C TYR A 36 -14.83 -37.80 -5.75
N LEU A 37 -15.35 -38.05 -6.95
CA LEU A 37 -16.28 -37.11 -7.63
C LEU A 37 -17.71 -37.13 -7.06
N ARG A 38 -18.09 -38.16 -6.29
CA ARG A 38 -19.44 -38.26 -5.71
C ARG A 38 -19.61 -37.50 -4.38
N ARG A 39 -18.54 -36.92 -3.83
CA ARG A 39 -18.55 -36.24 -2.52
C ARG A 39 -18.52 -34.70 -2.59
N GLY A 40 -18.31 -34.11 -3.77
CA GLY A 40 -18.34 -32.65 -3.95
C GLY A 40 -19.74 -32.08 -3.77
N TRP A 41 -20.71 -32.57 -4.55
CA TRP A 41 -22.11 -32.11 -4.52
C TRP A 41 -22.81 -32.37 -3.18
N LEU A 42 -22.41 -33.41 -2.43
CA LEU A 42 -22.97 -33.68 -1.10
C LEU A 42 -22.52 -32.68 -0.01
N ARG A 43 -21.44 -31.92 -0.23
CA ARG A 43 -21.08 -30.79 0.65
C ARG A 43 -21.90 -29.53 0.35
N LEU A 44 -22.36 -29.37 -0.89
CA LEU A 44 -23.28 -28.28 -1.30
C LEU A 44 -24.75 -28.57 -0.94
N LEU A 45 -25.09 -29.81 -0.58
CA LEU A 45 -26.41 -30.23 -0.12
C LEU A 45 -26.53 -30.32 1.41
N ALA A 46 -25.47 -29.94 2.14
CA ALA A 46 -25.50 -29.80 3.60
C ALA A 46 -25.93 -28.39 4.00
N GLU A 47 -27.01 -27.89 3.40
CA GLU A 47 -27.70 -26.70 3.89
C GLU A 47 -28.32 -27.04 5.25
N GLY A 48 -27.74 -26.49 6.32
CA GLY A 48 -28.37 -26.45 7.64
C GLY A 48 -28.33 -27.73 8.47
N GLU A 49 -27.13 -28.15 8.90
CA GLU A 49 -27.01 -28.46 10.34
C GLU A 49 -27.17 -27.12 11.08
N GLY A 50 -28.42 -26.77 11.39
CA GLY A 50 -28.76 -25.52 12.06
C GLY A 50 -28.01 -25.39 13.39
N CYS A 51 -27.49 -24.20 13.65
CA CYS A 51 -26.68 -23.93 14.82
C CYS A 51 -27.33 -24.40 16.12
N ALA A 52 -26.52 -25.04 16.97
CA ALA A 52 -26.93 -25.43 18.30
C ALA A 52 -27.33 -24.20 19.14
N PRO A 53 -28.17 -24.35 20.18
CA PRO A 53 -28.52 -23.25 21.07
C PRO A 53 -27.25 -22.62 21.67
N CYS A 54 -27.09 -21.31 21.51
CA CYS A 54 -25.89 -20.61 21.95
C CYS A 54 -25.68 -20.72 23.47
N ARG A 55 -24.45 -21.07 23.87
CA ARG A 55 -23.98 -21.15 25.25
C ARG A 55 -22.74 -20.26 25.44
N PRO A 56 -22.92 -18.96 25.76
CA PRO A 56 -21.82 -18.01 25.87
C PRO A 56 -20.73 -18.42 26.87
N GLU A 57 -21.09 -19.20 27.89
CA GLU A 57 -20.19 -19.75 28.91
C GLU A 57 -19.20 -20.82 28.39
N GLU A 58 -19.50 -21.46 27.25
CA GLU A 58 -18.61 -22.42 26.59
C GLU A 58 -17.62 -21.73 25.61
N CYS A 59 -17.84 -20.44 25.30
CA CYS A 59 -17.02 -19.69 24.35
C CYS A 59 -15.65 -19.31 24.93
N ALA A 60 -14.58 -19.60 24.18
CA ALA A 60 -13.26 -19.06 24.47
C ALA A 60 -13.24 -17.55 24.21
N ALA A 61 -12.67 -16.77 25.14
CA ALA A 61 -12.44 -15.34 24.91
C ALA A 61 -11.16 -15.15 24.04
N PRO A 62 -11.27 -14.65 22.79
CA PRO A 62 -10.10 -14.48 21.94
C PRO A 62 -9.22 -13.33 22.46
N ARG A 63 -7.96 -13.32 22.05
CA ARG A 63 -6.91 -12.43 22.59
C ARG A 63 -6.11 -11.84 21.44
N GLY A 64 -5.73 -10.56 21.56
CA GLY A 64 -4.89 -9.88 20.57
C GLY A 64 -5.62 -9.50 19.27
N CYS A 65 -6.95 -9.43 19.27
CA CYS A 65 -7.74 -9.09 18.08
C CYS A 65 -7.57 -7.60 17.69
N LEU A 66 -6.64 -7.33 16.78
CA LEU A 66 -6.27 -5.97 16.37
C LEU A 66 -7.35 -5.25 15.54
N ALA A 67 -8.18 -5.99 14.80
CA ALA A 67 -9.33 -5.46 14.06
C ALA A 67 -10.64 -5.41 14.89
N GLY A 68 -10.58 -5.76 16.18
CA GLY A 68 -11.76 -5.95 17.01
C GLY A 68 -12.38 -7.34 16.85
N TRP A 69 -13.69 -7.43 17.05
CA TRP A 69 -14.38 -8.68 17.36
C TRP A 69 -15.60 -8.84 16.44
N VAL A 70 -15.77 -10.03 15.89
CA VAL A 70 -16.97 -10.44 15.13
C VAL A 70 -17.61 -11.64 15.82
N ARG A 71 -18.82 -12.00 15.39
CA ARG A 71 -19.48 -13.24 15.85
C ARG A 71 -19.13 -14.38 14.91
N ASP A 72 -19.09 -15.58 15.47
CA ASP A 72 -18.94 -16.83 14.73
C ASP A 72 -20.10 -17.08 13.74
N ALA A 73 -20.00 -18.18 12.97
CA ALA A 73 -21.02 -18.64 12.02
C ALA A 73 -22.43 -18.86 12.60
N CYS A 74 -22.53 -18.97 13.93
CA CYS A 74 -23.77 -19.21 14.65
C CYS A 74 -24.28 -17.97 15.40
N GLY A 75 -23.62 -16.82 15.26
CA GLY A 75 -23.96 -15.62 16.01
C GLY A 75 -23.82 -15.82 17.53
N CYS A 76 -22.93 -16.70 17.99
CA CYS A 76 -22.80 -17.12 19.39
C CYS A 76 -21.50 -16.62 20.04
N CYS A 77 -20.35 -17.22 19.73
CA CYS A 77 -19.08 -16.83 20.30
C CYS A 77 -18.52 -15.56 19.64
N TRP A 78 -17.49 -14.98 20.28
CA TRP A 78 -16.72 -13.88 19.73
C TRP A 78 -15.43 -14.42 19.12
N GLU A 79 -15.10 -13.95 17.94
CA GLU A 79 -13.87 -14.29 17.21
C GLU A 79 -13.11 -13.02 16.85
N CYS A 80 -11.79 -13.13 16.61
CA CYS A 80 -11.04 -12.00 16.08
C CYS A 80 -11.51 -11.69 14.66
N ALA A 81 -11.79 -10.42 14.39
CA ALA A 81 -12.18 -9.98 13.06
C ALA A 81 -10.97 -9.86 12.12
N ASN A 82 -11.23 -9.88 10.82
CA ASN A 82 -10.20 -9.76 9.81
C ASN A 82 -9.70 -8.31 9.68
N LEU A 83 -8.38 -8.17 9.56
CA LEU A 83 -7.64 -6.92 9.38
C LEU A 83 -7.74 -6.41 7.94
N GLU A 84 -7.39 -5.13 7.76
CA GLU A 84 -7.22 -4.54 6.43
C GLU A 84 -6.24 -5.35 5.56
N GLY A 85 -6.65 -5.66 4.33
CA GLY A 85 -5.88 -6.47 3.39
C GLY A 85 -5.98 -7.99 3.61
N GLN A 86 -6.78 -8.47 4.57
CA GLN A 86 -7.10 -9.90 4.69
C GLN A 86 -8.34 -10.26 3.87
N LEU A 87 -8.39 -11.52 3.41
CA LEU A 87 -9.54 -12.11 2.73
C LEU A 87 -10.79 -12.05 3.63
N CYS A 88 -11.97 -11.97 3.01
CA CYS A 88 -13.23 -11.90 3.73
C CYS A 88 -14.41 -12.43 2.92
N ASP A 89 -15.49 -12.78 3.60
CA ASP A 89 -16.74 -13.19 2.96
C ASP A 89 -17.59 -11.96 2.58
N LEU A 90 -17.96 -11.86 1.30
CA LEU A 90 -18.85 -10.81 0.79
C LEU A 90 -20.31 -11.03 1.20
N ASP A 91 -20.70 -12.29 1.37
CA ASP A 91 -22.01 -12.67 1.88
C ASP A 91 -21.96 -12.70 3.42
N PRO A 92 -22.75 -11.88 4.14
CA PRO A 92 -22.76 -11.88 5.60
C PRO A 92 -23.17 -13.21 6.25
N SER A 93 -23.72 -14.16 5.50
CA SER A 93 -24.06 -15.51 5.93
C SER A 93 -22.96 -16.56 5.65
N ALA A 94 -21.94 -16.21 4.88
CA ALA A 94 -20.75 -17.02 4.69
C ALA A 94 -19.68 -16.71 5.75
N HIS A 95 -18.94 -17.76 6.14
CA HIS A 95 -17.91 -17.71 7.19
C HIS A 95 -16.69 -18.57 6.78
N PHE A 96 -16.34 -18.58 5.49
CA PHE A 96 -15.21 -19.33 4.95
C PHE A 96 -13.88 -18.60 5.15
N TYR A 97 -13.87 -17.28 4.89
CA TYR A 97 -12.73 -16.40 5.18
C TYR A 97 -12.92 -15.60 6.47
N GLY A 98 -14.16 -15.42 6.92
CA GLY A 98 -14.53 -14.63 8.08
C GLY A 98 -14.89 -13.18 7.74
N HIS A 99 -15.28 -12.45 8.78
CA HIS A 99 -15.81 -11.08 8.67
C HIS A 99 -14.77 -10.03 9.02
N CYS A 100 -14.82 -8.91 8.29
CA CYS A 100 -13.97 -7.74 8.55
C CYS A 100 -14.26 -7.08 9.90
N GLY A 101 -13.24 -6.46 10.46
CA GLY A 101 -13.33 -5.70 11.71
C GLY A 101 -14.23 -4.47 11.68
N GLU A 102 -14.30 -3.84 12.84
CA GLU A 102 -15.04 -2.60 13.01
C GLU A 102 -14.49 -1.53 12.04
N GLN A 103 -15.39 -0.83 11.33
CA GLN A 103 -15.06 0.18 10.32
C GLN A 103 -14.25 -0.31 9.09
N LEU A 104 -14.06 -1.62 8.94
CA LEU A 104 -13.66 -2.27 7.70
C LEU A 104 -14.91 -2.71 6.93
N GLU A 105 -14.76 -2.94 5.63
CA GLU A 105 -15.80 -3.45 4.74
C GLU A 105 -15.18 -4.43 3.74
N CYS A 106 -15.84 -5.56 3.54
CA CYS A 106 -15.39 -6.56 2.57
C CYS A 106 -15.74 -6.09 1.14
N ARG A 107 -14.74 -5.99 0.28
CA ARG A 107 -14.92 -5.56 -1.12
C ARG A 107 -13.96 -6.29 -2.05
N LEU A 108 -14.37 -6.50 -3.29
CA LEU A 108 -13.49 -7.02 -4.34
C LEU A 108 -12.41 -5.98 -4.67
N ASP A 109 -11.14 -6.39 -4.65
CA ASP A 109 -10.07 -5.52 -5.14
C ASP A 109 -10.00 -5.57 -6.67
N THR A 110 -10.49 -4.51 -7.32
CA THR A 110 -10.39 -4.31 -8.77
C THR A 110 -9.26 -3.35 -9.16
N GLY A 111 -8.32 -3.08 -8.24
CA GLY A 111 -7.27 -2.08 -8.39
C GLY A 111 -6.04 -2.51 -9.20
N GLY A 112 -5.92 -3.81 -9.50
CA GLY A 112 -4.89 -4.33 -10.40
C GLY A 112 -5.28 -4.22 -11.88
N ASP A 113 -4.27 -4.15 -12.76
CA ASP A 113 -4.44 -4.34 -14.21
C ASP A 113 -4.76 -5.82 -14.47
N LEU A 114 -6.01 -6.20 -14.20
CA LEU A 114 -6.50 -7.58 -14.20
C LEU A 114 -6.28 -8.21 -15.58
N SER A 115 -5.21 -8.99 -15.68
CA SER A 115 -4.88 -9.77 -16.85
C SER A 115 -6.06 -10.69 -17.17
N ARG A 116 -6.52 -10.67 -18.42
CA ARG A 116 -7.77 -11.31 -18.89
C ARG A 116 -7.96 -12.74 -18.32
N GLY A 117 -8.77 -12.86 -17.28
CA GLY A 117 -9.16 -14.14 -16.68
C GLY A 117 -8.98 -14.25 -15.16
N GLU A 118 -8.31 -13.29 -14.51
CA GLU A 118 -8.17 -13.28 -13.05
C GLU A 118 -9.50 -12.89 -12.36
N VAL A 119 -9.90 -13.66 -11.34
CA VAL A 119 -11.06 -13.37 -10.50
C VAL A 119 -10.56 -12.53 -9.31
N PRO A 120 -11.07 -11.30 -9.11
CA PRO A 120 -10.61 -10.45 -8.02
C PRO A 120 -10.95 -11.07 -6.66
N GLU A 121 -10.02 -10.99 -5.72
CA GLU A 121 -10.22 -11.50 -4.36
C GLU A 121 -10.96 -10.47 -3.48
N PRO A 122 -11.87 -10.92 -2.59
CA PRO A 122 -12.54 -10.05 -1.63
C PRO A 122 -11.65 -9.76 -0.42
N LEU A 123 -11.29 -8.49 -0.23
CA LEU A 123 -10.42 -8.03 0.86
C LEU A 123 -11.13 -7.03 1.77
N CYS A 124 -10.78 -7.05 3.06
CA CYS A 124 -11.20 -6.04 4.01
C CYS A 124 -10.48 -4.71 3.72
N ALA A 125 -11.24 -3.65 3.47
CA ALA A 125 -10.71 -2.30 3.28
C ALA A 125 -11.37 -1.30 4.24
N CYS A 126 -10.63 -0.30 4.71
CA CYS A 126 -11.19 0.71 5.62
C CYS A 126 -12.30 1.53 4.96
N ARG A 127 -13.40 1.75 5.70
CA ARG A 127 -14.57 2.52 5.24
C ARG A 127 -14.29 4.03 5.12
N SER A 128 -13.20 4.52 5.72
CA SER A 128 -12.77 5.91 5.64
C SER A 128 -11.26 5.96 5.38
N GLN A 129 -10.86 6.64 4.31
CA GLN A 129 -9.46 6.96 3.97
C GLN A 129 -9.07 8.37 4.42
N SER A 130 -9.79 8.95 5.39
CA SER A 130 -9.50 10.30 5.88
C SER A 130 -8.59 10.24 7.10
N PRO A 131 -7.46 10.99 7.11
CA PRO A 131 -6.54 10.99 8.23
C PRO A 131 -7.12 11.70 9.45
N LEU A 132 -6.54 11.38 10.60
CA LEU A 132 -6.96 11.84 11.92
C LEU A 132 -5.76 11.96 12.85
N CYS A 133 -5.86 12.84 13.83
CA CYS A 133 -4.87 12.97 14.89
C CYS A 133 -5.23 12.07 16.07
N GLY A 134 -4.29 11.25 16.54
CA GLY A 134 -4.42 10.48 17.76
C GLY A 134 -4.18 11.32 19.01
N SER A 135 -4.69 10.85 20.16
CA SER A 135 -4.41 11.44 21.49
C SER A 135 -2.93 11.32 21.90
N ASP A 136 -2.13 10.56 21.16
CA ASP A 136 -0.68 10.44 21.25
C ASP A 136 0.08 11.43 20.36
N GLY A 137 -0.61 12.36 19.70
CA GLY A 137 -0.02 13.35 18.78
C GLY A 137 0.49 12.76 17.46
N HIS A 138 0.13 11.51 17.14
CA HIS A 138 0.51 10.89 15.87
C HIS A 138 -0.62 11.00 14.84
N THR A 139 -0.27 11.37 13.61
CA THR A 139 -1.19 11.34 12.47
C THR A 139 -1.38 9.90 12.01
N TYR A 140 -2.62 9.42 12.05
CA TYR A 140 -3.01 8.16 11.45
C TYR A 140 -3.62 8.41 10.07
N ALA A 141 -3.19 7.66 9.05
CA ALA A 141 -3.70 7.80 7.68
C ALA A 141 -5.23 7.57 7.58
N GLN A 142 -5.76 6.74 8.47
CA GLN A 142 -7.18 6.40 8.54
C GLN A 142 -7.54 5.74 9.89
N ILE A 143 -8.83 5.76 10.22
CA ILE A 143 -9.34 5.35 11.54
C ILE A 143 -9.04 3.89 11.88
N CYS A 144 -9.06 2.98 10.90
CA CYS A 144 -8.74 1.57 11.10
C CYS A 144 -7.32 1.37 11.66
N ARG A 145 -6.35 2.21 11.26
CA ARG A 145 -4.96 2.17 11.78
C ARG A 145 -4.84 2.71 13.20
N LEU A 146 -5.64 3.71 13.57
CA LEU A 146 -5.72 4.16 14.97
C LEU A 146 -6.34 3.08 15.85
N GLN A 147 -7.43 2.43 15.40
CA GLN A 147 -8.05 1.33 16.14
C GLN A 147 -7.09 0.14 16.31
N GLU A 148 -6.37 -0.24 15.26
CA GLU A 148 -5.33 -1.28 15.28
C GLU A 148 -4.28 -0.97 16.36
N ALA A 149 -3.72 0.25 16.35
CA ALA A 149 -2.72 0.70 17.31
C ALA A 149 -3.26 0.79 18.76
N ALA A 150 -4.52 1.19 18.94
CA ALA A 150 -5.18 1.26 20.24
C ALA A 150 -5.42 -0.13 20.83
N ARG A 151 -5.87 -1.09 20.02
CA ARG A 151 -6.07 -2.49 20.44
C ARG A 151 -4.75 -3.23 20.66
N ALA A 152 -3.69 -2.88 19.93
CA ALA A 152 -2.34 -3.40 20.16
C ALA A 152 -1.74 -2.95 21.51
N ARG A 153 -2.10 -1.76 22.00
CA ARG A 153 -1.58 -1.19 23.25
C ARG A 153 -2.72 -0.62 24.13
N PRO A 154 -3.59 -1.45 24.72
CA PRO A 154 -4.75 -0.97 25.48
C PRO A 154 -4.40 -0.04 26.65
N ALA A 155 -3.23 -0.25 27.28
CA ALA A 155 -2.74 0.60 28.38
C ALA A 155 -2.41 2.05 27.96
N ALA A 156 -2.31 2.35 26.67
CA ALA A 156 -2.02 3.70 26.17
C ALA A 156 -3.26 4.61 26.09
N ASN A 157 -4.48 4.06 26.22
CA ASN A 157 -5.74 4.81 26.09
C ASN A 157 -5.81 5.70 24.83
N LEU A 158 -5.35 5.17 23.69
CA LEU A 158 -5.32 5.89 22.42
C LEU A 158 -6.76 6.14 21.90
N THR A 159 -7.10 7.40 21.69
CA THR A 159 -8.38 7.84 21.12
C THR A 159 -8.16 8.81 19.96
N VAL A 160 -9.22 9.10 19.20
CA VAL A 160 -9.21 10.22 18.24
C VAL A 160 -9.16 11.54 19.01
N ALA A 161 -8.21 12.41 18.68
CA ALA A 161 -8.17 13.78 19.19
C ALA A 161 -9.04 14.71 18.33
N HIS A 162 -8.83 14.70 17.02
CA HIS A 162 -9.63 15.45 16.04
C HIS A 162 -9.51 14.84 14.62
N PRO A 163 -10.45 15.13 13.70
CA PRO A 163 -10.30 14.79 12.29
C PRO A 163 -9.20 15.63 11.62
N GLY A 164 -8.60 15.10 10.55
CA GLY A 164 -7.43 15.70 9.89
C GLY A 164 -6.12 15.30 10.58
N PRO A 165 -4.96 15.47 9.92
CA PRO A 165 -3.66 15.17 10.50
C PRO A 165 -3.39 16.03 11.74
N CYS A 166 -2.50 15.59 12.62
CA CYS A 166 -2.02 16.44 13.71
C CYS A 166 -1.31 17.68 13.16
N GLU A 167 -1.36 18.79 13.91
CA GLU A 167 -0.70 20.03 13.49
C GLU A 167 0.83 19.86 13.40
N SER A 168 1.42 20.31 12.29
CA SER A 168 2.85 20.23 12.02
C SER A 168 3.36 21.51 11.36
N GLY A 169 4.63 21.84 11.58
CA GLY A 169 5.34 22.81 10.75
C GLY A 169 5.40 22.35 9.28
N PRO A 170 5.73 23.26 8.35
CA PRO A 170 5.85 22.92 6.93
C PRO A 170 7.04 21.98 6.69
N GLN A 171 6.83 20.99 5.82
CA GLN A 171 7.83 20.00 5.42
C GLN A 171 7.89 19.93 3.90
N ILE A 172 9.08 20.09 3.31
CA ILE A 172 9.26 20.00 1.86
C ILE A 172 9.18 18.53 1.45
N VAL A 173 8.15 18.20 0.66
CA VAL A 173 7.92 16.87 0.08
C VAL A 173 8.72 16.73 -1.22
N SER A 174 8.65 17.75 -2.09
CA SER A 174 9.42 17.83 -3.34
C SER A 174 10.21 19.13 -3.37
N HIS A 175 11.52 19.01 -3.50
CA HIS A 175 12.43 20.16 -3.57
C HIS A 175 12.49 20.67 -5.03
N PRO A 176 12.70 21.98 -5.24
CA PRO A 176 13.11 22.46 -6.55
C PRO A 176 14.48 21.90 -6.91
N TYR A 177 14.69 21.65 -8.21
CA TYR A 177 15.92 21.07 -8.74
C TYR A 177 16.75 22.14 -9.45
N ASP A 178 18.07 22.07 -9.30
CA ASP A 178 19.01 22.88 -10.08
C ASP A 178 18.73 22.71 -11.58
N THR A 179 18.62 23.82 -12.29
CA THR A 179 18.27 23.86 -13.72
C THR A 179 19.28 24.71 -14.48
N TRP A 180 19.63 24.27 -15.68
CA TRP A 180 20.33 25.09 -16.66
C TRP A 180 19.48 25.21 -17.92
N ASN A 181 19.51 26.36 -18.58
CA ASN A 181 18.77 26.57 -19.83
C ASN A 181 19.47 27.59 -20.74
N VAL A 182 19.09 27.64 -22.02
CA VAL A 182 19.63 28.64 -22.96
C VAL A 182 18.81 29.92 -22.90
N THR A 183 19.49 31.06 -23.06
CA THR A 183 18.88 32.40 -23.13
C THR A 183 17.70 32.42 -24.10
N GLY A 184 16.55 32.92 -23.66
CA GLY A 184 15.30 32.99 -24.42
C GLY A 184 14.39 31.77 -24.30
N GLN A 185 14.78 30.73 -23.56
CA GLN A 185 13.89 29.61 -23.21
C GLN A 185 13.19 29.85 -21.85
N ASP A 186 12.10 29.12 -21.60
CA ASP A 186 11.34 29.21 -20.34
C ASP A 186 11.88 28.21 -19.30
N VAL A 187 11.85 28.60 -18.02
CA VAL A 187 12.23 27.77 -16.87
C VAL A 187 11.10 27.72 -15.86
N ILE A 188 10.88 26.55 -15.25
CA ILE A 188 9.89 26.36 -14.18
C ILE A 188 10.55 25.64 -13.01
N PHE A 189 10.53 26.26 -11.83
CA PHE A 189 10.82 25.58 -10.56
C PHE A 189 9.51 25.14 -9.90
N GLY A 190 9.50 23.94 -9.34
CA GLY A 190 8.40 23.41 -8.53
C GLY A 190 8.86 23.14 -7.11
N CYS A 191 8.04 23.49 -6.12
CA CYS A 191 8.28 23.23 -4.71
C CYS A 191 6.98 22.72 -4.08
N GLU A 192 7.03 21.58 -3.40
CA GLU A 192 5.85 20.91 -2.84
C GLU A 192 6.03 20.74 -1.35
N VAL A 193 5.04 21.18 -0.57
CA VAL A 193 5.14 21.29 0.88
C VAL A 193 3.90 20.72 1.54
N PHE A 194 4.11 19.79 2.47
CA PHE A 194 3.09 19.30 3.39
C PHE A 194 3.03 20.19 4.64
N ALA A 195 1.85 20.62 5.05
CA ALA A 195 1.66 21.36 6.29
C ALA A 195 0.21 21.29 6.80
N TYR A 196 0.04 21.16 8.12
CA TYR A 196 -1.26 21.32 8.76
C TYR A 196 -1.17 22.26 9.98
N PRO A 197 -1.86 23.41 10.01
CA PRO A 197 -2.59 24.03 8.90
C PRO A 197 -1.72 24.31 7.67
N MET A 198 -2.37 24.44 6.51
CA MET A 198 -1.73 24.66 5.20
C MET A 198 -0.79 25.88 5.23
N ALA A 199 0.39 25.73 4.62
CA ALA A 199 1.41 26.77 4.57
C ALA A 199 1.19 27.74 3.41
N SER A 200 1.64 28.98 3.58
CA SER A 200 1.93 29.89 2.47
C SER A 200 3.31 29.57 1.90
N ILE A 201 3.44 29.56 0.56
CA ILE A 201 4.74 29.49 -0.11
C ILE A 201 5.08 30.88 -0.66
N GLU A 202 6.33 31.27 -0.54
CA GLU A 202 6.96 32.46 -1.10
C GLU A 202 8.18 32.01 -1.94
N TRP A 203 8.52 32.76 -2.98
CA TRP A 203 9.76 32.55 -3.74
C TRP A 203 10.67 33.77 -3.62
N ARG A 204 11.97 33.54 -3.48
CA ARG A 204 13.01 34.57 -3.30
C ARG A 204 14.19 34.27 -4.23
N LYS A 205 14.98 35.28 -4.59
CA LYS A 205 16.21 35.14 -5.38
C LYS A 205 17.42 35.64 -4.58
N ASP A 206 18.54 34.93 -4.67
CA ASP A 206 19.87 35.31 -4.15
C ASP A 206 19.89 35.67 -2.66
N GLY A 207 18.98 35.07 -1.86
CA GLY A 207 18.84 35.34 -0.42
C GLY A 207 18.29 36.73 -0.09
N LEU A 208 17.80 37.48 -1.07
CA LEU A 208 17.17 38.79 -0.86
C LEU A 208 15.77 38.62 -0.25
N ASP A 209 15.39 39.54 0.63
CA ASP A 209 14.02 39.65 1.20
C ASP A 209 12.96 40.12 0.17
N ILE A 210 13.28 40.08 -1.13
CA ILE A 210 12.37 40.47 -2.20
C ILE A 210 11.58 39.22 -2.63
N GLN A 211 10.27 39.26 -2.38
CA GLN A 211 9.35 38.21 -2.80
C GLN A 211 9.08 38.30 -4.30
N LEU A 212 9.28 37.19 -5.02
CA LEU A 212 8.93 37.06 -6.43
C LEU A 212 7.39 36.96 -6.61
N PRO A 213 6.83 37.43 -7.75
CA PRO A 213 7.52 37.93 -8.94
C PRO A 213 8.08 39.38 -8.82
N GLY A 214 7.76 40.10 -7.74
CA GLY A 214 8.13 41.51 -7.60
C GLY A 214 7.49 42.37 -8.69
N ASP A 215 8.28 43.28 -9.28
CA ASP A 215 7.88 44.15 -10.39
C ASP A 215 8.24 43.60 -11.78
N ASP A 216 8.79 42.38 -11.89
CA ASP A 216 9.25 41.86 -13.18
C ASP A 216 8.13 41.13 -13.97
N PRO A 217 7.72 41.65 -15.15
CA PRO A 217 6.65 41.05 -15.94
C PRO A 217 7.00 39.70 -16.60
N HIS A 218 8.27 39.29 -16.66
CA HIS A 218 8.65 37.99 -17.22
C HIS A 218 8.66 36.85 -16.19
N ILE A 219 8.53 37.18 -14.90
CA ILE A 219 8.46 36.20 -13.81
C ILE A 219 7.00 36.05 -13.37
N SER A 220 6.55 34.82 -13.16
CA SER A 220 5.23 34.54 -12.60
C SER A 220 5.29 33.44 -11.55
N VAL A 221 4.44 33.56 -10.54
CA VAL A 221 4.36 32.60 -9.43
C VAL A 221 2.92 32.13 -9.29
N GLN A 222 2.73 30.82 -9.14
CA GLN A 222 1.42 30.19 -8.95
C GLN A 222 1.46 29.22 -7.77
N PHE A 223 0.35 29.12 -7.04
CA PHE A 223 0.19 28.18 -5.93
C PHE A 223 -1.15 27.46 -6.07
N ARG A 224 -1.17 26.14 -5.89
CA ARG A 224 -2.40 25.33 -5.80
C ARG A 224 -2.22 24.22 -4.76
N GLY A 225 -3.33 23.57 -4.38
CA GLY A 225 -3.25 22.33 -3.61
C GLY A 225 -2.38 21.29 -4.34
N GLY A 226 -1.59 20.55 -3.57
CA GLY A 226 -0.69 19.53 -4.09
C GLY A 226 -1.41 18.26 -4.57
N PRO A 227 -0.65 17.25 -5.02
CA PRO A 227 -1.21 15.99 -5.50
C PRO A 227 -1.91 15.20 -4.39
N GLN A 228 -1.46 15.29 -3.15
CA GLN A 228 -2.10 14.66 -1.98
C GLN A 228 -2.77 15.69 -1.07
N ARG A 229 -3.51 15.18 -0.06
CA ARG A 229 -4.23 16.03 0.89
C ARG A 229 -3.26 16.75 1.82
N PHE A 230 -3.54 18.03 2.11
CA PHE A 230 -2.75 18.90 2.99
C PHE A 230 -1.34 19.25 2.45
N GLU A 231 -1.09 18.95 1.18
CA GLU A 231 0.04 19.48 0.41
C GLU A 231 -0.38 20.76 -0.33
N VAL A 232 0.61 21.61 -0.59
CA VAL A 232 0.53 22.79 -1.45
C VAL A 232 1.75 22.78 -2.37
N THR A 233 1.52 22.99 -3.66
CA THR A 233 2.60 23.11 -4.66
C THR A 233 2.69 24.55 -5.13
N GLY A 234 3.90 25.10 -5.08
CA GLY A 234 4.25 26.39 -5.64
C GLY A 234 5.11 26.21 -6.89
N TRP A 235 4.76 26.93 -7.95
CA TRP A 235 5.53 27.01 -9.18
C TRP A 235 6.02 28.43 -9.41
N LEU A 236 7.30 28.56 -9.75
CA LEU A 236 7.94 29.79 -10.21
C LEU A 236 8.31 29.59 -11.68
N GLN A 237 7.67 30.34 -12.59
CA GLN A 237 7.99 30.33 -14.02
C GLN A 237 8.72 31.63 -14.39
N ILE A 238 9.83 31.47 -15.11
CA ILE A 238 10.64 32.56 -15.67
C ILE A 238 10.55 32.42 -17.20
N GLN A 239 9.94 33.40 -17.87
CA GLN A 239 9.75 33.40 -19.32
C GLN A 239 10.92 34.06 -20.04
N ALA A 240 11.36 33.46 -21.15
CA ALA A 240 12.44 33.97 -21.99
C ALA A 240 13.70 34.39 -21.19
N VAL A 241 14.26 33.41 -20.46
CA VAL A 241 15.33 33.58 -19.47
C VAL A 241 16.55 34.34 -20.01
N ARG A 242 17.16 35.15 -19.16
CA ARG A 242 18.27 36.07 -19.49
C ARG A 242 19.46 35.82 -18.56
N PRO A 243 20.69 36.21 -18.94
CA PRO A 243 21.85 36.11 -18.05
C PRO A 243 21.74 36.91 -16.73
N SER A 244 20.79 37.86 -16.62
CA SER A 244 20.45 38.55 -15.37
C SER A 244 19.71 37.68 -14.35
N ASP A 245 19.07 36.62 -14.83
CA ASP A 245 18.12 35.81 -14.07
C ASP A 245 18.83 34.58 -13.47
N GLU A 246 20.07 34.32 -13.87
CA GLU A 246 21.02 33.41 -13.21
C GLU A 246 21.18 33.79 -11.72
N GLY A 247 21.20 32.78 -10.85
CA GLY A 247 21.21 32.96 -9.40
C GLY A 247 20.61 31.76 -8.66
N THR A 248 20.44 31.90 -7.34
CA THR A 248 19.84 30.87 -6.48
C THR A 248 18.43 31.28 -6.08
N TYR A 249 17.45 30.50 -6.51
CA TYR A 249 16.04 30.66 -6.16
C TYR A 249 15.73 29.83 -4.92
N CYS A 250 14.98 30.41 -3.98
CA CYS A 250 14.58 29.74 -2.75
C CYS A 250 13.07 29.74 -2.60
N CYS A 251 12.51 28.54 -2.40
CA CYS A 251 11.14 28.34 -1.95
C CYS A 251 11.12 28.44 -0.42
N LEU A 252 10.45 29.44 0.13
CA LEU A 252 10.19 29.60 1.57
C LEU A 252 8.74 29.20 1.83
N ALA A 253 8.50 28.23 2.72
CA ALA A 253 7.15 27.88 3.14
C ALA A 253 6.96 28.12 4.64
N ARG A 254 5.80 28.67 5.02
CA ARG A 254 5.52 29.15 6.38
C ARG A 254 4.09 28.84 6.81
N ASN A 255 3.92 28.39 8.06
CA ASN A 255 2.61 28.29 8.71
C ASN A 255 2.67 28.80 10.16
N ALA A 256 1.62 28.54 10.95
CA ALA A 256 1.55 28.98 12.35
C ALA A 256 2.58 28.31 13.29
N LEU A 257 3.16 27.18 12.90
CA LEU A 257 4.08 26.39 13.72
C LEU A 257 5.56 26.51 13.31
N GLY A 258 5.85 27.04 12.12
CA GLY A 258 7.24 27.23 11.68
C GLY A 258 7.39 27.65 10.22
N GLN A 259 8.63 27.59 9.76
CA GLN A 259 9.02 27.84 8.37
C GLN A 259 10.11 26.86 7.92
N VAL A 260 10.21 26.63 6.61
CA VAL A 260 11.19 25.77 5.96
C VAL A 260 11.58 26.35 4.60
N GLU A 261 12.81 26.11 4.15
CA GLU A 261 13.39 26.74 2.95
C GLU A 261 14.06 25.70 2.04
N ALA A 262 13.85 25.82 0.73
CA ALA A 262 14.37 24.91 -0.30
C ALA A 262 15.08 25.71 -1.42
N PRO A 263 16.42 25.70 -1.50
CA PRO A 263 17.16 26.38 -2.57
C PRO A 263 17.29 25.52 -3.84
N ALA A 264 17.34 26.18 -5.00
CA ALA A 264 17.72 25.63 -6.30
C ALA A 264 18.41 26.70 -7.16
N SER A 265 19.35 26.28 -8.00
CA SER A 265 20.21 27.16 -8.80
C SER A 265 19.74 27.22 -10.25
N LEU A 266 19.83 28.40 -10.86
CA LEU A 266 19.59 28.62 -12.29
C LEU A 266 20.90 29.04 -12.98
N THR A 267 21.38 28.24 -13.92
CA THR A 267 22.49 28.61 -14.82
C THR A 267 21.95 28.99 -16.20
N VAL A 268 22.35 30.14 -16.74
CA VAL A 268 21.85 30.60 -18.05
C VAL A 268 22.97 30.63 -19.07
N LEU A 269 22.88 29.75 -20.07
CA LEU A 269 23.85 29.69 -21.15
C LEU A 269 23.45 30.63 -22.29
N THR A 270 24.41 31.36 -22.85
CA THR A 270 24.22 32.02 -24.16
C THR A 270 24.54 31.04 -25.29
N PRO A 271 24.00 31.24 -26.50
CA PRO A 271 24.31 30.39 -27.66
C PRO A 271 25.82 30.25 -27.93
N ASP A 272 26.60 31.31 -27.69
CA ASP A 272 28.05 31.32 -27.88
C ASP A 272 28.79 30.41 -26.89
N GLN A 273 28.31 30.32 -25.64
CA GLN A 273 28.84 29.40 -24.64
C GLN A 273 28.50 27.94 -24.97
N LEU A 274 27.31 27.69 -25.52
CA LEU A 274 26.92 26.36 -26.00
C LEU A 274 27.84 25.88 -27.13
N ASN A 275 28.18 26.77 -28.06
CA ASN A 275 29.13 26.48 -29.15
C ASN A 275 30.57 26.26 -28.65
N SER A 276 30.95 26.86 -27.52
CA SER A 276 32.30 26.79 -26.96
C SER A 276 32.54 25.57 -26.06
N THR A 277 31.48 24.99 -25.48
CA THR A 277 31.58 23.85 -24.54
C THR A 277 31.71 22.48 -25.24
N GLY A 278 31.61 22.43 -26.57
CA GLY A 278 31.88 21.21 -27.34
C GLY A 278 30.89 20.06 -27.12
N ILE A 279 29.75 20.32 -26.48
CA ILE A 279 28.65 19.36 -26.39
C ILE A 279 28.08 19.21 -27.82
N PRO A 280 28.17 18.03 -28.45
CA PRO A 280 27.63 17.86 -29.79
C PRO A 280 26.12 18.08 -29.71
N GLN A 281 25.60 19.04 -30.48
CA GLN A 281 24.19 19.09 -30.78
C GLN A 281 23.77 17.68 -31.20
N LEU A 282 22.81 17.10 -30.49
CA LEU A 282 22.09 15.92 -30.93
C LEU A 282 21.38 16.34 -32.21
N ARG A 283 22.07 16.13 -33.34
CA ARG A 283 21.57 16.45 -34.66
C ARG A 283 20.21 15.79 -34.78
N SER A 284 19.28 16.58 -35.27
CA SER A 284 17.93 16.22 -35.70
C SER A 284 17.80 14.73 -35.95
N LEU A 285 16.83 14.10 -35.29
CA LEU A 285 16.34 12.78 -35.72
C LEU A 285 16.15 12.84 -37.23
N ASN A 286 17.00 12.09 -37.95
CA ASN A 286 16.92 12.02 -39.40
C ASN A 286 15.57 11.39 -39.74
N LEU A 287 14.61 12.23 -40.10
CA LEU A 287 13.50 11.81 -40.95
C LEU A 287 14.15 11.35 -42.26
N VAL A 288 14.29 10.03 -42.38
CA VAL A 288 14.72 9.36 -43.60
C VAL A 288 13.74 9.78 -44.70
N PRO A 289 14.20 10.32 -45.83
CA PRO A 289 13.33 10.51 -46.99
C PRO A 289 12.80 9.15 -47.41
N GLU A 290 11.48 9.01 -47.51
CA GLU A 290 10.86 7.80 -48.03
C GLU A 290 11.28 7.65 -49.50
N GLU A 291 12.13 6.65 -49.79
CA GLU A 291 12.46 6.32 -51.18
C GLU A 291 11.23 5.72 -51.87
N GLU A 292 10.92 6.26 -53.04
CA GLU A 292 9.81 5.84 -53.88
C GLU A 292 10.02 4.40 -54.36
N ALA A 293 9.31 3.45 -53.74
CA ALA A 293 9.23 2.08 -54.21
C ALA A 293 8.05 1.95 -55.19
N GLU A 294 8.35 1.96 -56.50
CA GLU A 294 7.38 1.69 -57.57
C GLU A 294 6.70 0.32 -57.35
N SER A 295 5.40 0.32 -57.06
CA SER A 295 4.57 -0.89 -57.13
C SER A 295 3.87 -0.96 -58.48
N GLN A 296 4.39 -1.77 -59.40
CA GLN A 296 3.70 -2.09 -60.65
C GLN A 296 2.39 -2.85 -60.35
N GLU A 297 1.27 -2.18 -60.64
CA GLU A 297 0.09 -2.67 -61.36
C GLU A 297 -0.15 -4.21 -61.38
N SER A 298 -1.27 -4.62 -60.77
CA SER A 298 -1.98 -5.87 -61.10
C SER A 298 -3.48 -5.63 -60.96
N ASP A 299 -4.21 -5.81 -62.06
CA ASP A 299 -5.66 -5.68 -62.13
C ASP A 299 -6.40 -6.65 -61.19
N ASP A 300 -7.59 -6.25 -60.73
CA ASP A 300 -8.83 -6.84 -61.25
C ASP A 300 -10.07 -6.15 -60.65
N TYR A 301 -11.02 -5.78 -61.50
CA TYR A 301 -12.28 -5.10 -61.16
C TYR A 301 -13.46 -5.94 -61.66
N TYR A 302 -14.37 -6.37 -60.78
CA TYR A 302 -15.82 -6.46 -61.03
C TYR A 302 -16.62 -6.78 -59.75
#